data_AF-A0A2N1U2M5-F1
#
_entry.id   AF-A0A2N1U2M5-F1
#
_cell.length_a   1.000
_cell.length_b   1.000
_cell.length_c   1.000
_cell.angle_alpha   90.00
_cell.angle_beta   90.00
_cell.angle_gamma   90.00
#
_symmetry.space_group_name_H-M   'P 1'
#
loop_
_entity.id
_entity.type
_entity.pdbx_description
1 polymer ?
#
loop_
_entity_poly.entity_id
_entity_poly.type
_entity_poly.pdbx_seq_one_letter_code
_entity_poly.pdbx_strand_id
1 'polypeptide(L)' 'MRSWRLSALKTISLRLPEEMINDLKILAKQRDVPCQFFMKILLAEKIQEMRSRIHQEAQK' A
#
# COMPACT_ATOMS: atom_id res chain seq x y z
N MET A 1 17.08 28.58 -6.95
CA MET A 1 16.50 27.44 -7.69
C MET A 1 15.83 26.50 -6.70
N ARG A 2 14.50 26.38 -6.75
CA ARG A 2 13.73 25.52 -5.83
C ARG A 2 13.93 24.07 -6.27
N SER A 3 14.67 23.32 -5.47
CA SER A 3 14.77 21.86 -5.58
C SER A 3 13.40 21.26 -5.32
N TRP A 4 12.67 20.94 -6.38
CA TRP A 4 11.49 20.10 -6.29
C TRP A 4 11.96 18.70 -5.93
N ARG A 5 11.87 18.35 -4.64
CA ARG A 5 12.09 16.97 -4.20
C ARG A 5 10.91 16.14 -4.71
N LEU A 6 11.06 15.56 -5.91
CA LEU A 6 10.32 14.36 -6.29
C LEU A 6 10.47 13.37 -5.12
N SER A 7 9.37 12.95 -4.52
CA SER A 7 9.39 11.99 -3.42
C SER A 7 9.98 10.68 -3.95
N ALA A 8 11.29 10.48 -3.75
CA ALA A 8 11.98 9.28 -4.20
C ALA A 8 11.30 8.04 -3.61
N LEU A 9 11.03 7.04 -4.46
CA LEU A 9 10.58 5.73 -4.01
C LEU A 9 11.66 5.13 -3.11
N LYS A 10 11.24 4.64 -1.95
CA LYS A 10 12.11 3.89 -1.04
C LYS A 10 11.75 2.42 -1.12
N THR A 11 12.75 1.57 -1.32
CA THR A 11 12.57 0.12 -1.25
C THR A 11 12.42 -0.29 0.20
N ILE A 12 11.42 -1.12 0.48
CA ILE A 12 11.22 -1.77 1.78
C ILE A 12 11.24 -3.28 1.59
N SER A 13 11.72 -4.01 2.59
CA SER A 13 11.60 -5.46 2.67
C SER A 13 10.56 -5.81 3.73
N LEU A 14 9.55 -6.59 3.36
CA LEU A 14 8.50 -7.05 4.26
C LEU A 14 8.45 -8.59 4.24
N ARG A 15 8.31 -9.20 5.41
CA ARG A 15 8.07 -10.64 5.53
C ARG A 15 6.59 -10.88 5.79
N LEU A 16 6.01 -11.83 5.07
CA LEU A 16 4.61 -12.21 5.14
C LEU A 16 4.50 -13.74 5.25
N PRO A 17 3.41 -14.28 5.83
CA PRO A 17 3.10 -15.70 5.74
C PRO A 17 2.98 -16.15 4.27
N GLU A 18 3.34 -17.40 3.99
CA GLU A 18 3.31 -17.96 2.64
C GLU A 18 1.91 -17.94 2.01
N GLU A 19 0.91 -18.37 2.78
CA GLU A 19 -0.52 -18.33 2.39
C GLU A 19 -0.94 -16.93 1.91
N MET A 20 -0.57 -15.89 2.67
CA MET A 20 -0.90 -14.52 2.31
C MET A 20 -0.23 -14.07 1.01
N ILE A 21 1.02 -14.51 0.75
CA ILE A 21 1.71 -14.23 -0.51
C ILE A 21 0.99 -14.92 -1.67
N ASN A 22 0.50 -16.15 -1.46
CA ASN A 22 -0.25 -16.89 -2.46
C ASN A 22 -1.58 -16.19 -2.80
N ASP A 23 -2.34 -15.78 -1.79
CA ASP A 23 -3.58 -15.05 -1.97
C ASP A 23 -3.36 -13.73 -2.74
N LEU A 24 -2.32 -12.98 -2.37
CA LEU A 24 -1.96 -11.75 -3.08
C LEU A 24 -1.65 -11.99 -4.56
N LYS A 25 -1.00 -13.12 -4.90
CA LYS A 25 -0.72 -13.50 -6.29
C LYS A 25 -1.99 -13.84 -7.06
N ILE A 26 -2.88 -14.64 -6.45
CA ILE A 26 -4.15 -15.04 -7.07
C ILE A 26 -5.01 -13.81 -7.34
N LEU A 27 -5.19 -12.96 -6.33
CA LEU A 27 -6.00 -11.74 -6.44
C LEU A 27 -5.42 -10.75 -7.46
N ALA A 28 -4.10 -10.57 -7.48
CA ALA A 28 -3.45 -9.72 -8.46
C ALA A 28 -3.67 -10.23 -9.89
N LYS A 29 -3.56 -11.55 -10.10
CA LYS A 29 -3.82 -12.19 -11.40
C LYS A 29 -5.27 -12.00 -11.86
N GLN A 30 -6.25 -12.15 -10.95
CA GLN A 30 -7.67 -11.93 -11.26
C GLN A 30 -7.98 -10.50 -11.71
N ARG A 31 -7.21 -9.52 -11.20
CA ARG A 31 -7.35 -8.10 -11.52
C ARG A 31 -6.46 -7.66 -12.70
N ASP A 32 -5.74 -8.59 -13.31
CA ASP A 32 -4.77 -8.34 -14.39
C ASP A 32 -3.72 -7.28 -14.02
N VAL A 33 -3.20 -7.35 -12.79
CA VAL A 33 -2.15 -6.44 -12.29
C VAL A 33 -0.97 -7.19 -11.70
N PRO A 34 0.25 -6.63 -11.74
CA PRO A 34 1.40 -7.22 -11.05
C PRO A 34 1.21 -7.26 -9.53
N CYS A 35 1.68 -8.33 -8.87
CA CYS A 35 1.53 -8.51 -7.41
C CYS A 35 2.09 -7.34 -6.59
N GLN A 36 3.26 -6.82 -6.96
CA GLN A 36 3.87 -5.67 -6.29
C GLN A 36 3.04 -4.40 -6.45
N PHE A 37 2.36 -4.24 -7.58
CA PHE A 37 1.46 -3.09 -7.81
C PHE A 37 0.16 -3.25 -7.01
N PHE A 38 -0.40 -4.46 -7.01
CA PHE A 38 -1.56 -4.80 -6.19
C PHE A 38 -1.33 -4.51 -4.70
N MET A 39 -0.16 -4.91 -4.16
CA MET A 39 0.23 -4.57 -2.79
C MET A 39 0.28 -3.05 -2.54
N LYS A 40 0.78 -2.25 -3.50
CA LYS A 40 0.82 -0.79 -3.36
C LYS A 40 -0.58 -0.19 -3.26
N ILE A 41 -1.52 -0.68 -4.06
CA ILE A 41 -2.91 -0.22 -4.03
C ILE A 41 -3.53 -0.55 -2.65
N LEU A 42 -3.45 -1.81 -2.23
CA LEU A 42 -4.02 -2.24 -0.95
C LEU A 42 -3.45 -1.44 0.24
N LEU A 43 -2.13 -1.23 0.26
CA LEU A 43 -1.49 -0.44 1.32
C LEU A 43 -1.92 1.03 1.27
N ALA A 44 -2.02 1.63 0.09
CA ALA A 44 -2.44 3.01 -0.06
C ALA A 44 -3.88 3.22 0.43
N GLU A 45 -4.80 2.33 0.06
CA GLU A 45 -6.19 2.35 0.51
C GLU A 45 -6.29 2.24 2.03
N LYS A 46 -5.59 1.28 2.63
CA LYS A 46 -5.60 1.08 4.09
C LYS A 46 -4.98 2.25 4.85
N ILE A 47 -3.90 2.84 4.34
CA ILE A 47 -3.30 4.04 4.95
C ILE A 47 -4.27 5.21 4.90
N GLN A 48 -4.97 5.42 3.79
CA GLN A 48 -5.94 6.50 3.66
C GLN A 48 -7.12 6.30 4.62
N GLU A 49 -7.65 5.08 4.70
CA GLU A 49 -8.71 4.70 5.64
C GLU A 49 -8.29 5.00 7.09
N MET A 50 -7.09 4.59 7.49
CA MET A 50 -6.56 4.83 8.84
C MET A 50 -6.36 6.32 9.13
N ARG A 51 -5.82 7.09 8.17
CA ARG A 51 -5.65 8.54 8.31
C ARG A 51 -6.98 9.25 8.52
N SER A 52 -8.00 8.88 7.76
CA SER A 52 -9.34 9.43 7.92
C SER A 52 -9.94 9.09 9.28
N ARG A 53 -9.75 7.86 9.78
CA ARG A 53 -10.23 7.45 11.12
C ARG A 53 -9.57 8.24 12.25
N ILE A 54 -8.24 8.35 12.22
CA ILE A 54 -7.48 9.12 13.24
C ILE A 54 -7.95 10.58 13.28
N HIS A 55 -8.25 11.19 12.12
CA HIS A 55 -8.76 12.56 12.07
C HIS A 55 -10.16 12.69 12.70
N GLN A 56 -11.03 11.70 12.53
CA GLN A 56 -12.36 11.68 13.13
C GLN A 56 -12.33 11.46 14.65
N GLU A 57 -11.38 10.65 15.14
CA GLU A 57 -11.18 10.42 16.58
C GLU A 57 -10.61 11.66 17.29
N ALA A 58 -9.71 12.39 16.64
CA ALA A 58 -9.14 13.63 17.20
C ALA A 58 -10.13 14.81 17.26
N GLN A 59 -11.30 14.69 16.62
CA GLN A 59 -12.37 15.70 16.61
C GLN A 59 -13.56 15.34 17.53
N LYS A 60 -13.50 14.19 18.20
CA LYS A 60 -14.43 13.80 19.28
C LYS A 60 -13.83 14.13 20.64
#